data_AF-A0A147JUE7-F1
#
_entry.id   AF-A0A147JUE7-F1
#
_cell.length_a   1.000
_cell.length_b   1.000
_cell.length_c   1.000
_cell.angle_alpha   90.00
_cell.angle_beta   90.00
_cell.angle_gamma   90.00
#
_symmetry.space_group_name_H-M   'P 1'
#
loop_
_entity.id
_entity.type
_entity.pdbx_description
1 polymer ?
#
loop_
_entity_poly.entity_id
_entity_poly.type
_entity_poly.pdbx_seq_one_letter_code
_entity_poly.pdbx_strand_id
1 'polypeptide(L)'
;MGRTLHYRTKQAVTAEELKLLRRIEEKYNRLHEWKRERIKLWASNAGDPIPKAVVWGFTKVADDKEGKLVVQAIKEMSNVTPRLTWHMYDEGGLTGCKELIIRESKVVEKRDLKILI
;
A
#
# COMPACT_ATOMS: atom_id res chain seq x y z
N MET A 1 -8.22 6.02 18.11
CA MET A 1 -9.22 5.47 17.16
C MET A 1 -8.45 4.82 16.02
N GLY A 2 -8.82 3.60 15.61
CA GLY A 2 -8.16 2.97 14.47
C GLY A 2 -8.59 3.57 13.14
N ARG A 3 -7.84 3.27 12.08
CA ARG A 3 -7.99 3.86 10.73
C ARG A 3 -7.71 2.84 9.63
N THR A 4 -8.08 3.15 8.40
CA THR A 4 -7.83 2.30 7.24
C THR A 4 -6.80 2.95 6.31
N LEU A 5 -5.75 2.19 6.00
CA LEU A 5 -4.77 2.56 4.98
C LEU A 5 -5.07 1.79 3.70
N HIS A 6 -5.35 2.50 2.62
CA HIS A 6 -5.55 1.94 1.28
C HIS A 6 -4.28 2.12 0.46
N TYR A 7 -3.92 1.13 -0.35
CA TYR A 7 -2.75 1.21 -1.22
C TYR A 7 -2.97 0.49 -2.53
N ARG A 8 -2.39 1.01 -3.61
CA ARG A 8 -2.40 0.36 -4.94
C ARG A 8 -1.20 0.75 -5.77
N THR A 9 -0.81 -0.10 -6.72
CA THR A 9 0.15 0.24 -7.76
C THR A 9 -0.54 0.98 -8.90
N LYS A 10 0.13 1.95 -9.52
CA LYS A 10 -0.37 2.61 -10.74
C LYS A 10 -0.19 1.71 -11.96
N GLN A 11 0.94 1.02 -12.02
CA GLN A 11 1.31 0.11 -13.10
C GLN A 11 0.85 -1.32 -12.76
N ALA A 12 0.60 -2.11 -13.81
CA ALA A 12 0.49 -3.57 -13.72
C ALA A 12 1.80 -4.15 -13.17
N VAL A 13 1.71 -5.19 -12.36
CA VAL A 13 2.79 -5.89 -11.67
C VAL A 13 3.11 -7.18 -12.42
N THR A 14 4.39 -7.46 -12.65
CA THR A 14 4.82 -8.73 -13.27
C THR A 14 4.74 -9.87 -12.25
N ALA A 15 4.78 -11.13 -12.72
CA ALA A 15 4.77 -12.28 -11.82
C ALA A 15 5.98 -12.30 -10.87
N GLU A 16 7.14 -11.80 -11.32
CA GLU A 16 8.36 -11.70 -10.50
C GLU A 16 8.25 -10.59 -9.46
N GLU A 17 7.78 -9.41 -9.85
CA GLU A 17 7.52 -8.32 -8.92
C GLU A 17 6.48 -8.75 -7.87
N LEU A 18 5.40 -9.43 -8.27
CA LEU A 18 4.38 -9.92 -7.34
C LEU A 18 4.98 -10.87 -6.29
N LYS A 19 5.89 -11.77 -6.69
CA LYS A 19 6.61 -12.63 -5.73
C LYS A 19 7.44 -11.83 -4.73
N LEU A 20 8.11 -10.76 -5.18
CA LEU A 20 8.87 -9.87 -4.28
C LEU A 20 7.94 -9.14 -3.30
N LEU A 21 6.80 -8.66 -3.77
CA LEU A 21 5.81 -7.98 -2.93
C LEU A 21 5.24 -8.92 -1.85
N ARG A 22 4.90 -10.17 -2.23
CA ARG A 22 4.43 -11.19 -1.29
C ARG A 22 5.44 -11.50 -0.19
N ARG A 23 6.73 -11.60 -0.53
CA ARG A 23 7.79 -11.83 0.48
C ARG A 23 7.85 -10.72 1.52
N ILE A 24 7.65 -9.46 1.10
CA ILE A 24 7.64 -8.32 2.02
C ILE A 24 6.37 -8.33 2.87
N GLU A 25 5.20 -8.58 2.27
CA GLU A 25 3.94 -8.76 3.01
C GLU A 25 4.10 -9.83 4.11
N GLU A 26 4.60 -11.02 3.75
CA GLU A 26 4.85 -12.11 4.69
C GLU A 26 5.86 -11.73 5.78
N LYS A 27 6.95 -11.05 5.41
CA LYS A 27 7.96 -10.55 6.36
C LYS A 27 7.31 -9.66 7.43
N TYR A 28 6.56 -8.63 7.04
CA TYR A 28 5.93 -7.71 8.00
C TYR A 28 4.81 -8.37 8.80
N ASN A 29 4.03 -9.27 8.18
CA ASN A 29 2.99 -10.02 8.85
C ASN A 29 3.51 -11.03 9.88
N ARG A 30 4.76 -11.51 9.71
CA ARG A 30 5.42 -12.41 10.66
C ARG A 30 6.17 -11.67 11.76
N LEU A 31 6.85 -10.56 11.44
CA LEU A 31 7.73 -9.85 12.38
C LEU A 31 7.00 -8.92 13.35
N HIS A 32 5.74 -8.59 13.08
CA HIS A 32 4.98 -7.65 13.89
C HIS A 32 3.70 -8.28 14.41
N GLU A 33 3.37 -7.96 15.66
CA GLU A 33 2.07 -8.25 16.24
C GLU A 33 1.06 -7.21 15.77
N TRP A 34 -0.01 -7.68 15.13
CA TRP A 34 -1.08 -6.85 14.58
C TRP A 34 -2.31 -6.95 15.48
N LYS A 35 -2.75 -5.82 16.02
CA LYS A 35 -3.92 -5.69 16.89
C LYS A 35 -5.24 -5.74 16.12
N ARG A 36 -5.23 -5.43 14.83
CA ARG A 36 -6.43 -5.41 13.97
C ARG A 36 -6.26 -6.30 12.75
N GLU A 37 -5.67 -5.79 11.69
CA GLU A 37 -5.50 -6.53 10.45
C GLU A 37 -4.03 -6.59 10.05
N ARG A 38 -3.66 -7.74 9.47
CA ARG A 38 -2.41 -7.92 8.74
C ARG A 38 -2.44 -7.16 7.42
N ILE A 39 -1.26 -6.90 6.86
CA ILE A 39 -1.11 -6.39 5.49
C ILE A 39 -1.70 -7.41 4.52
N LYS A 40 -2.47 -6.93 3.54
CA LYS A 40 -3.13 -7.76 2.52
C LYS A 40 -2.84 -7.19 1.14
N LEU A 41 -2.28 -8.02 0.27
CA LEU A 41 -2.15 -7.70 -1.15
C LEU A 41 -3.12 -8.55 -1.98
N TRP A 42 -3.85 -7.91 -2.88
CA TRP A 42 -4.62 -8.55 -3.94
C TRP A 42 -4.05 -8.13 -5.29
N ALA A 43 -4.01 -9.05 -6.25
CA ALA A 43 -3.68 -8.73 -7.64
C ALA A 43 -4.97 -8.72 -8.44
N SER A 44 -5.17 -7.69 -9.26
CA SER A 44 -6.36 -7.62 -10.13
C SER A 44 -6.27 -8.64 -11.26
N ASN A 45 -7.37 -9.34 -11.49
CA ASN A 45 -7.52 -10.34 -12.54
C ASN A 45 -8.12 -9.72 -13.81
N ALA A 46 -8.13 -10.49 -14.90
CA ALA A 46 -8.88 -10.11 -16.09
C ALA A 46 -10.38 -10.07 -15.75
N GLY A 47 -11.00 -8.89 -15.81
CA GLY A 47 -12.41 -8.67 -15.50
C GLY A 47 -12.67 -7.68 -14.35
N ASP A 48 -11.63 -7.31 -13.58
CA ASP A 48 -11.77 -6.29 -12.54
C ASP A 48 -11.90 -4.88 -13.15
N PRO A 49 -12.61 -3.95 -12.49
CA PRO A 49 -12.72 -2.54 -12.93
C PRO A 49 -11.39 -1.75 -12.82
N ILE A 50 -10.30 -2.43 -12.44
CA ILE A 50 -8.95 -1.88 -12.29
C ILE A 50 -8.09 -2.49 -13.40
N PRO A 51 -7.12 -1.74 -13.99
CA PRO A 51 -6.20 -2.30 -14.98
C PRO A 51 -5.61 -3.65 -14.53
N LYS A 52 -5.54 -4.61 -15.46
CA LYS A 52 -5.11 -5.98 -15.20
C LYS A 52 -3.75 -6.03 -14.51
N ALA A 53 -3.60 -6.93 -13.54
CA ALA A 53 -2.37 -7.19 -12.79
C ALA A 53 -1.86 -6.03 -11.92
N VAL A 54 -2.69 -5.03 -11.61
CA VAL A 54 -2.38 -4.05 -10.56
C VAL A 54 -2.49 -4.72 -9.20
N VAL A 55 -1.57 -4.40 -8.28
CA VAL A 55 -1.66 -4.84 -6.89
C VAL A 55 -2.35 -3.75 -6.07
N TRP A 56 -3.30 -4.15 -5.23
CA TRP A 56 -4.02 -3.25 -4.34
C TRP A 56 -4.29 -3.92 -2.99
N GLY A 57 -4.59 -3.12 -1.99
CA GLY A 57 -4.81 -3.59 -0.63
C GLY A 57 -5.39 -2.52 0.27
N PHE A 58 -5.88 -2.97 1.42
CA PHE A 58 -6.17 -2.09 2.54
C PHE A 58 -5.85 -2.80 3.86
N THR A 59 -5.54 -2.01 4.88
CA THR A 59 -5.21 -2.52 6.21
C THR A 59 -5.80 -1.61 7.26
N LYS A 60 -6.68 -2.15 8.11
CA LYS A 60 -7.16 -1.47 9.31
C LYS A 60 -6.10 -1.56 10.41
N VAL A 61 -5.65 -0.41 10.89
CA VAL A 61 -4.66 -0.28 11.95
C VAL A 61 -5.29 0.31 13.22
N ALA A 62 -4.81 -0.12 14.38
CA ALA A 62 -5.32 0.30 15.69
C ALA A 62 -4.79 1.68 16.10
N ASP A 63 -3.56 1.99 15.71
CA ASP A 63 -2.81 3.17 16.14
C ASP A 63 -1.78 3.64 15.09
N ASP A 64 -1.13 4.76 15.37
CA ASP A 64 -0.10 5.36 14.52
C ASP A 64 1.12 4.45 14.32
N LYS A 65 1.43 3.58 15.30
CA LYS A 65 2.58 2.69 15.24
C LYS A 65 2.35 1.63 14.18
N GLU A 66 1.20 0.98 14.20
CA GLU A 66 0.79 0.06 13.13
C GLU A 66 0.67 0.77 11.77
N GLY A 67 0.12 1.99 11.75
CA GLY A 67 0.07 2.79 10.53
C GLY A 67 1.46 3.02 9.92
N LYS A 68 2.45 3.37 10.73
CA LYS A 68 3.84 3.53 10.29
C LYS A 68 4.46 2.23 9.75
N LEU A 69 4.13 1.08 10.33
CA LEU A 69 4.59 -0.23 9.83
C LEU A 69 4.06 -0.52 8.42
N VAL A 70 2.78 -0.22 8.17
CA VAL A 70 2.21 -0.34 6.81
C VAL A 70 2.95 0.57 5.83
N VAL A 71 3.15 1.85 6.18
CA VAL A 71 3.91 2.79 5.32
C VAL A 71 5.33 2.27 5.05
N GLN A 72 5.99 1.71 6.05
CA GLN A 72 7.33 1.16 5.91
C GLN A 72 7.35 -0.05 4.98
N ALA A 73 6.37 -0.95 5.09
CA ALA A 73 6.21 -2.08 4.19
C ALA A 73 6.02 -1.62 2.73
N ILE A 74 5.16 -0.62 2.49
CA ILE A 74 4.94 -0.07 1.15
C ILE A 74 6.21 0.61 0.59
N LYS A 75 6.99 1.30 1.42
CA LYS A 75 8.28 1.86 0.99
C LYS A 75 9.26 0.76 0.60
N GLU A 76 9.38 -0.29 1.41
CA GLU A 76 10.25 -1.43 1.12
C GLU A 76 9.82 -2.16 -0.16
N MET A 77 8.50 -2.33 -0.36
CA MET A 77 7.92 -2.85 -1.60
C MET A 77 8.30 -1.99 -2.80
N SER A 78 8.16 -0.67 -2.67
CA SER A 78 8.56 0.27 -3.72
C SER A 78 10.06 0.24 -4.02
N ASN A 79 10.90 -0.10 -3.05
CA ASN A 79 12.35 -0.24 -3.25
C ASN A 79 12.70 -1.44 -4.13
N VAL A 80 12.10 -2.59 -3.85
CA VAL A 80 12.37 -3.83 -4.61
C VAL A 80 11.62 -3.87 -5.95
N THR A 81 10.73 -2.91 -6.18
CA THR A 81 9.98 -2.73 -7.44
C THR A 81 10.07 -1.28 -7.93
N PRO A 82 11.26 -0.79 -8.32
CA PRO A 82 11.50 0.63 -8.63
C PRO A 82 10.67 1.18 -9.80
N ARG A 83 10.17 0.28 -10.65
CA ARG A 83 9.23 0.60 -11.74
C ARG A 83 7.83 0.96 -11.22
N LEU A 84 7.42 0.40 -10.10
CA LEU A 84 6.07 0.56 -9.56
C LEU A 84 5.96 1.86 -8.78
N THR A 85 4.92 2.61 -9.11
CA THR A 85 4.46 3.79 -8.36
C THR A 85 3.32 3.36 -7.47
N TRP A 86 3.47 3.59 -6.18
CA TRP A 86 2.48 3.26 -5.16
C TRP A 86 1.67 4.49 -4.82
N HIS A 87 0.35 4.33 -4.82
CA HIS A 87 -0.61 5.29 -4.30
C HIS A 87 -1.08 4.77 -2.96
N MET A 88 -0.98 5.58 -1.91
CA MET A 88 -1.45 5.22 -0.58
C MET A 88 -2.31 6.33 0.00
N TYR A 89 -3.46 5.96 0.55
CA TYR A 89 -4.41 6.88 1.14
C TYR A 89 -4.73 6.44 2.57
N ASP A 90 -4.92 7.42 3.46
CA ASP A 90 -5.29 7.20 4.84
C ASP A 90 -6.61 7.92 5.17
N GLU A 91 -7.59 7.15 5.62
CA GLU A 91 -8.88 7.66 6.09
C GLU A 91 -8.80 8.33 7.47
N GLY A 92 -7.72 8.09 8.24
CA GLY A 92 -7.58 8.54 9.63
C GLY A 92 -6.60 9.67 9.90
N GLY A 93 -6.06 10.33 8.86
CA GLY A 93 -5.29 11.57 8.98
C GLY A 93 -3.79 11.47 9.32
N LEU A 94 -3.19 10.28 9.44
CA LEU A 94 -1.73 10.05 9.57
C LEU A 94 -0.96 10.74 8.43
N THR A 95 -1.52 10.74 7.23
CA THR A 95 -0.92 11.38 6.05
C THR A 95 -1.36 12.84 5.87
N GLY A 96 -2.10 13.40 6.83
CA GLY A 96 -2.79 14.68 6.71
C GLY A 96 -4.00 14.61 5.76
N CYS A 97 -4.65 13.44 5.68
CA CYS A 97 -5.73 13.15 4.72
C CYS A 97 -5.30 13.36 3.26
N LYS A 98 -4.02 13.12 2.96
CA LYS A 98 -3.45 13.24 1.61
C LYS A 98 -3.14 11.88 1.03
N GLU A 99 -3.31 11.74 -0.27
CA GLU A 99 -2.76 10.62 -1.02
C GLU A 99 -1.24 10.79 -1.08
N LEU A 100 -0.51 9.77 -0.63
CA LEU A 100 0.94 9.66 -0.75
C LEU A 100 1.28 8.89 -2.02
N ILE A 101 2.06 9.52 -2.89
CA ILE A 101 2.65 8.84 -4.04
C ILE A 101 4.07 8.42 -3.65
N ILE A 102 4.34 7.12 -3.67
CA ILE A 102 5.61 6.52 -3.25
C ILE A 102 6.28 5.85 -4.45
N ARG A 103 7.55 6.18 -4.67
CA ARG A 103 8.41 5.56 -5.68
C ARG A 103 9.83 5.45 -5.13
N GLU A 104 10.48 4.30 -5.33
CA GLU A 104 11.85 4.04 -4.86
C GLU A 104 12.04 4.40 -3.37
N SER A 105 11.09 3.96 -2.54
CA SER A 105 11.02 4.27 -1.09
C SER A 105 10.76 5.73 -0.70
N LYS A 106 10.70 6.66 -1.67
CA LYS A 106 10.52 8.09 -1.42
C LYS A 106 9.07 8.49 -1.65
N VAL A 107 8.56 9.38 -0.80
CA VAL A 107 7.31 10.09 -1.08
C VAL A 107 7.64 11.16 -2.12
N VAL A 108 7.17 10.96 -3.34
CA VAL A 108 7.43 11.87 -4.47
C VAL A 108 6.36 12.94 -4.61
N GLU A 109 5.16 12.71 -4.06
CA GLU A 109 4.07 13.68 -4.08
C GLU A 109 3.09 13.46 -2.92
N LYS A 110 2.42 14.55 -2.49
CA LYS A 110 1.25 14.51 -1.60
C LYS A 110 0.11 15.23 -2.29
N ARG A 111 -0.99 14.54 -2.59
CA ARG A 111 -2.17 15.14 -3.23
C ARG A 111 -3.33 15.23 -2.25
N ASP A 112 -4.06 16.34 -2.27
CA ASP A 112 -5.38 16.39 -1.66
C ASP A 112 -6.32 15.46 -2.45
N LEU A 113 -7.15 14.65 -1.79
CA LEU A 113 -8.09 13.81 -2.52
C LEU A 113 -9.12 14.68 -3.20
N LYS A 114 -9.05 14.75 -4.53
CA LYS A 114 -10.18 15.22 -5.31
C LYS A 114 -11.20 14.09 -5.34
N ILE A 115 -12.24 14.24 -4.55
CA ILE A 115 -13.48 13.48 -4.76
C ILE A 115 -13.97 13.91 -6.14
N LEU A 116 -13.77 13.05 -7.16
CA LEU A 116 -14.50 13.16 -8.41
C LEU A 116 -15.93 12.74 -8.08
N ILE A 117 -16.79 13.74 -7.86
CA ILE A 117 -18.25 13.61 -7.77
C ILE A 117 -18.78 13.41 -9.18
#